data_AF-A0A093NTX0-F1
#
_entry.id   AF-A0A093NTX0-F1
#
_cell.length_a   1.000
_cell.length_b   1.000
_cell.length_c   1.000
_cell.angle_alpha   90.00
_cell.angle_beta   90.00
_cell.angle_gamma   90.00
#
_symmetry.space_group_name_H-M   'P 1'
#
loop_
_entity.id
_entity.type
_entity.pdbx_description
1 polymer ?
#
loop_
_entity_poly.entity_id
_entity_poly.type
_entity_poly.pdbx_seq_one_letter_code
_entity_poly.pdbx_strand_id
1 'polypeptide(L)'
;SSVIRSNSPTTTSQIMARKKRRGIIEKRRRDRINNSLSELRRLVPTAFEKQGSAKLEKAEILQMTVDHLKMLQATGGKGYFDAHSLAMDFMSIGFRECLTEVARYLTSVEGLDTSDPLRVRLVSHLSTCASQREAAA
;
A
#
# COMPACT_ATOMS: atom_id res chain seq x y z
N SER A 1 -4.12 -62.20 -52.54
CA SER A 1 -3.79 -61.52 -51.27
C SER A 1 -2.67 -60.54 -51.50
N SER A 2 -2.92 -59.24 -51.46
CA SER A 2 -1.85 -58.26 -51.26
C SER A 2 -2.42 -57.03 -50.56
N VAL A 3 -1.91 -56.79 -49.36
CA VAL A 3 -2.33 -55.73 -48.45
C VAL A 3 -1.62 -54.44 -48.87
N ILE A 4 -2.36 -53.46 -49.40
CA ILE A 4 -1.85 -52.11 -49.59
C ILE A 4 -2.09 -51.33 -48.29
N ARG A 5 -1.07 -51.28 -47.43
CA ARG A 5 -0.99 -50.28 -46.35
C ARG A 5 -0.70 -48.93 -46.99
N SER A 6 -1.73 -48.10 -47.13
CA SER A 6 -1.59 -46.69 -47.50
C SER A 6 -1.05 -45.89 -46.29
N ASN A 7 0.25 -45.64 -46.30
CA ASN A 7 0.89 -44.72 -45.35
C ASN A 7 0.38 -43.28 -45.60
N SER A 8 -0.27 -42.70 -44.60
CA SER A 8 -0.83 -41.34 -44.64
C SER A 8 0.26 -40.25 -44.66
N PRO A 9 0.13 -39.16 -45.44
CA PRO A 9 1.06 -38.04 -45.42
C PRO A 9 0.70 -37.05 -44.30
N THR A 10 1.04 -37.37 -43.05
CA THR A 10 0.62 -36.57 -41.88
C THR A 10 1.67 -35.53 -41.42
N THR A 11 2.85 -35.46 -42.04
CA THR A 11 4.04 -35.08 -41.25
C THR A 11 4.51 -33.62 -41.25
N THR A 12 4.10 -32.72 -42.16
CA THR A 12 4.63 -31.33 -42.14
C THR A 12 3.58 -30.26 -41.79
N SER A 13 2.38 -30.35 -42.38
CA SER A 13 1.29 -29.38 -42.13
C SER A 13 0.82 -29.39 -40.67
N GLN A 14 0.72 -30.57 -40.05
CA GLN A 14 0.34 -30.69 -38.65
C GLN A 14 1.40 -30.14 -37.68
N ILE A 15 2.69 -30.28 -38.01
CA ILE A 15 3.80 -29.73 -37.21
C ILE A 15 3.80 -28.19 -37.29
N MET A 16 3.61 -27.62 -38.49
CA MET A 16 3.50 -26.17 -38.66
C MET A 16 2.27 -25.59 -37.95
N ALA A 17 1.12 -26.26 -38.00
CA ALA A 17 -0.09 -25.86 -37.28
C ALA A 17 0.09 -25.90 -35.75
N ARG A 18 0.78 -26.93 -35.23
CA ARG A 18 1.16 -27.02 -33.81
C ARG A 18 2.13 -25.90 -33.41
N LYS A 19 3.14 -25.59 -34.23
CA LYS A 19 4.09 -24.49 -34.00
C LYS A 19 3.39 -23.12 -33.98
N LYS A 20 2.49 -22.87 -34.93
CA LYS A 20 1.67 -21.64 -34.99
C LYS A 20 0.80 -21.49 -33.73
N ARG A 21 0.12 -22.57 -33.30
CA ARG A 21 -0.66 -22.56 -32.05
C ARG A 21 0.20 -22.29 -30.82
N ARG A 22 1.37 -22.93 -30.72
CA ARG A 22 2.35 -22.66 -29.65
C ARG A 22 2.76 -21.19 -29.63
N GLY A 23 3.01 -20.59 -30.80
CA GLY A 23 3.35 -19.17 -30.92
C GLY A 23 2.24 -18.23 -30.44
N ILE A 24 0.97 -18.54 -30.73
CA ILE A 24 -0.17 -17.74 -30.25
C ILE A 24 -0.31 -17.84 -28.71
N ILE A 25 -0.16 -19.04 -28.16
CA ILE A 25 -0.23 -19.26 -26.70
C ILE A 25 0.87 -18.48 -25.99
N GLU A 26 2.11 -18.55 -26.50
CA GLU A 26 3.24 -17.84 -25.91
C GLU A 26 3.12 -16.32 -26.07
N LYS A 27 2.59 -15.83 -27.19
CA LYS A 27 2.25 -14.41 -27.35
C LYS A 27 1.28 -13.96 -26.26
N ARG A 28 0.16 -14.66 -26.08
CA ARG A 28 -0.82 -14.36 -25.02
C ARG A 28 -0.19 -14.41 -23.63
N ARG A 29 0.72 -15.35 -23.35
CA ARG A 29 1.44 -15.43 -22.07
C ARG A 29 2.29 -14.18 -21.84
N ARG A 30 3.07 -13.77 -22.84
CA ARG A 30 3.91 -12.57 -22.77
C ARG A 30 3.09 -11.30 -22.60
N ASP A 31 1.97 -11.19 -23.30
CA ASP A 31 1.05 -10.05 -23.19
C ASP A 31 0.51 -9.94 -21.76
N ARG A 32 0.05 -11.05 -21.15
CA ARG A 32 -0.38 -11.07 -19.75
C ARG A 32 0.72 -10.62 -18.79
N ILE A 33 1.94 -11.13 -18.94
CA ILE A 33 3.08 -10.74 -18.09
C ILE A 33 3.37 -9.23 -18.20
N ASN A 34 3.37 -8.70 -19.42
CA ASN A 34 3.63 -7.27 -19.64
C ASN A 34 2.52 -6.38 -19.06
N ASN A 35 1.26 -6.83 -19.14
CA ASN A 35 0.14 -6.14 -18.52
C ASN A 35 0.29 -6.12 -16.99
N SER A 36 0.59 -7.26 -16.37
CA SER A 36 0.83 -7.32 -14.92
C SER A 36 1.99 -6.42 -14.49
N LEU A 37 3.11 -6.40 -15.22
CA LEU A 37 4.23 -5.50 -14.91
C LEU A 37 3.85 -4.02 -15.03
N SER A 38 3.00 -3.67 -15.99
CA SER A 38 2.51 -2.30 -16.16
C SER A 38 1.59 -1.90 -15.01
N GLU A 39 0.75 -2.83 -14.56
CA GLU A 39 -0.12 -2.63 -13.41
C GLU A 39 0.67 -2.52 -12.10
N LEU A 40 1.67 -3.38 -11.89
CA LEU A 40 2.59 -3.29 -10.74
C LEU A 40 3.31 -1.94 -10.70
N ARG A 41 3.77 -1.43 -11.83
CA ARG A 41 4.39 -0.09 -11.90
C ARG A 41 3.46 1.03 -11.43
N ARG A 42 2.14 0.88 -11.64
CA ARG A 42 1.13 1.86 -11.21
C ARG A 42 0.74 1.69 -9.74
N LEU A 43 0.71 0.45 -9.24
CA LEU A 43 0.24 0.12 -7.89
C LEU A 43 1.32 0.27 -6.82
N VAL A 44 2.59 0.03 -7.16
CA VAL A 44 3.70 0.10 -6.21
C VAL A 44 4.18 1.54 -6.10
N PRO A 45 4.11 2.20 -4.92
CA PRO A 45 4.39 3.64 -4.78
C PRO A 45 5.76 4.06 -5.32
N THR A 46 6.81 3.33 -4.94
CA THR A 46 8.17 3.62 -5.38
C THR A 46 8.34 3.47 -6.90
N ALA A 47 7.66 2.49 -7.52
CA ALA A 47 7.70 2.30 -8.96
C ALA A 47 6.90 3.37 -9.71
N PHE A 48 5.81 3.84 -9.10
CA PHE A 48 4.97 4.91 -9.62
C PHE A 48 5.68 6.27 -9.60
N GLU A 49 6.39 6.60 -8.52
CA GLU A 49 7.20 7.84 -8.42
C GLU A 49 8.24 7.93 -9.55
N LYS A 50 8.82 6.79 -9.94
CA LYS A 50 9.77 6.71 -11.06
C LYS A 50 9.11 6.69 -12.44
N GLN A 51 7.81 6.90 -12.57
CA GLN A 51 7.12 6.90 -13.87
C GLN A 51 7.58 8.06 -14.78
N GLY A 52 7.99 9.19 -14.20
CA GLY A 52 8.56 10.34 -14.94
C GLY A 52 10.05 10.22 -15.29
N SER A 53 10.72 9.17 -14.83
CA SER A 53 12.13 8.89 -15.12
C SER A 53 12.29 7.92 -16.30
N ALA A 54 13.54 7.58 -16.64
CA ALA A 54 13.85 6.57 -17.65
C ALA A 54 13.03 5.27 -17.45
N LYS A 55 12.75 4.58 -18.56
CA LYS A 55 11.92 3.37 -18.57
C LYS A 55 12.48 2.33 -17.60
N LEU A 56 11.72 2.02 -16.54
CA LEU A 56 12.10 1.01 -15.56
C LEU A 56 12.28 -0.36 -16.22
N GLU A 57 13.33 -1.06 -15.79
CA GLU A 57 13.57 -2.44 -16.19
C GLU A 57 12.57 -3.39 -15.53
N LYS A 58 12.32 -4.54 -16.17
CA LYS A 58 11.38 -5.53 -15.62
C LYS A 58 11.86 -6.08 -14.27
N ALA A 59 13.17 -6.29 -14.12
CA ALA A 59 13.75 -6.76 -12.87
C ALA A 59 13.58 -5.73 -11.75
N GLU A 60 13.77 -4.44 -12.06
CA GLU A 60 13.56 -3.35 -11.10
C GLU A 60 12.10 -3.28 -10.63
N ILE A 61 11.12 -3.33 -11.55
CA ILE A 61 9.69 -3.35 -11.19
C ILE A 61 9.38 -4.52 -10.24
N LEU A 62 9.90 -5.71 -10.53
CA LEU A 62 9.69 -6.89 -9.70
C LEU A 62 10.34 -6.74 -8.32
N GLN A 63 11.58 -6.22 -8.25
CA GLN A 63 12.27 -5.99 -6.99
C GLN A 63 11.53 -4.99 -6.10
N MET A 64 11.15 -3.85 -6.66
CA MET A 64 10.38 -2.82 -5.94
C MET A 64 9.03 -3.37 -5.44
N THR A 65 8.40 -4.25 -6.22
CA THR A 65 7.16 -4.94 -5.80
C THR A 65 7.42 -5.86 -4.62
N VAL A 66 8.49 -6.69 -4.67
CA VAL A 66 8.84 -7.59 -3.57
C VAL A 66 9.14 -6.82 -2.29
N ASP A 67 9.89 -5.72 -2.39
CA ASP A 67 10.23 -4.90 -1.23
C ASP A 67 8.99 -4.24 -0.62
N HIS A 68 8.05 -3.78 -1.46
CA HIS A 68 6.76 -3.28 -1.00
C HIS A 68 5.93 -4.36 -0.29
N LEU A 69 5.91 -5.59 -0.80
CA LEU A 69 5.20 -6.70 -0.14
C LEU A 69 5.84 -7.10 1.18
N LYS A 70 7.18 -7.12 1.28
CA LYS A 70 7.90 -7.38 2.55
C LYS A 70 7.58 -6.32 3.58
N MET A 71 7.56 -5.06 3.16
CA MET A 71 7.16 -3.95 4.02
C MET A 71 5.71 -4.11 4.48
N LEU A 72 4.77 -4.41 3.58
CA LEU A 72 3.39 -4.68 3.96
C LEU A 72 3.28 -5.82 4.99
N GLN A 73 4.04 -6.90 4.82
CA GLN A 73 4.06 -7.99 5.81
C GLN A 73 4.62 -7.55 7.16
N ALA A 74 5.71 -6.78 7.18
CA ALA A 74 6.32 -6.28 8.41
C ALA A 74 5.40 -5.32 9.17
N THR A 75 4.61 -4.52 8.46
CA THR A 75 3.70 -3.52 9.04
C THR A 75 2.26 -4.04 9.22
N GLY A 76 2.03 -5.37 9.13
CA GLY A 76 0.69 -5.96 9.32
C GLY A 76 -0.35 -5.54 8.28
N GLY A 77 0.09 -5.26 7.05
CA GLY A 77 -0.74 -4.80 5.93
C GLY A 77 -0.94 -3.29 5.86
N LYS A 78 -0.40 -2.51 6.80
CA LYS A 78 -0.63 -1.06 6.91
C LYS A 78 0.17 -0.20 5.92
N GLY A 79 1.12 -0.78 5.18
CA GLY A 79 1.79 -0.12 4.07
C GLY A 79 2.81 0.96 4.46
N TYR A 80 3.30 1.67 3.45
CA TYR A 80 4.24 2.79 3.60
C TYR A 80 3.41 3.98 4.08
N PHE A 81 3.49 4.30 5.37
CA PHE A 81 2.76 5.40 6.00
C PHE A 81 1.24 5.30 5.81
N ASP A 82 0.56 4.75 6.82
CA ASP A 82 -0.84 5.12 7.00
C ASP A 82 -0.90 6.60 7.38
N ALA A 83 -0.99 7.46 6.36
CA ALA A 83 -1.13 8.91 6.53
C ALA A 83 -2.32 9.24 7.46
N HIS A 84 -3.32 8.34 7.54
CA HIS A 84 -4.40 8.46 8.49
C HIS A 84 -3.94 8.19 9.93
N SER A 85 -3.28 7.07 10.22
CA SER A 85 -2.64 6.81 11.53
C SER A 85 -1.71 7.94 11.94
N LEU A 86 -0.84 8.42 11.04
CA LEU A 86 0.07 9.52 11.34
C LEU A 86 -0.68 10.83 11.63
N ALA A 87 -1.75 11.12 10.88
CA ALA A 87 -2.60 12.27 11.15
C ALA A 87 -3.34 12.14 12.50
N MET A 88 -3.78 10.93 12.89
CA MET A 88 -4.39 10.67 14.19
C MET A 88 -3.37 10.84 15.33
N ASP A 89 -2.13 10.41 15.14
CA ASP A 89 -1.04 10.63 16.10
C ASP A 89 -0.77 12.13 16.28
N PHE A 90 -0.60 12.88 15.19
CA PHE A 90 -0.39 14.33 15.26
C PHE A 90 -1.58 15.07 15.87
N MET A 91 -2.81 14.65 15.57
CA MET A 91 -4.01 15.24 16.16
C MET A 91 -4.07 14.99 17.67
N SER A 92 -3.68 13.80 18.13
CA SER A 92 -3.62 13.44 19.55
C SER A 92 -2.56 14.24 20.29
N ILE A 93 -1.38 14.44 19.68
CA ILE A 93 -0.31 15.30 20.20
C ILE A 93 -0.81 16.75 20.32
N GLY A 94 -1.37 17.32 19.25
CA GLY A 94 -1.82 18.70 19.24
C GLY A 94 -2.95 18.98 20.24
N PHE A 95 -3.85 18.00 20.46
CA PHE A 95 -4.87 18.12 21.50
C PHE A 95 -4.26 18.19 22.91
N ARG A 96 -3.21 17.40 23.17
CA ARG A 96 -2.51 17.37 24.47
C ARG A 96 -1.72 18.65 24.74
N GLU A 97 -1.09 19.19 23.70
CA GLU A 97 -0.44 20.51 23.76
C GLU A 97 -1.47 21.60 24.08
N CYS A 98 -2.61 21.60 23.39
CA CYS A 98 -3.71 22.53 23.66
C CYS A 98 -4.24 22.41 25.09
N LEU A 99 -4.45 21.19 25.59
CA LEU A 99 -4.85 20.95 26.99
C LEU A 99 -3.85 21.55 27.98
N THR A 100 -2.55 21.31 27.74
CA THR A 100 -1.47 21.85 28.58
C THR A 100 -1.50 23.37 28.58
N GLU A 101 -1.70 23.98 27.42
CA GLU A 101 -1.78 25.42 27.27
C GLU A 101 -3.04 26.01 27.94
N VAL A 102 -4.18 25.32 27.86
CA VAL A 102 -5.41 25.71 28.60
C VAL A 102 -5.15 25.69 30.12
N ALA A 103 -4.53 24.63 30.64
CA ALA A 103 -4.19 24.55 32.06
C ALA A 103 -3.23 25.67 32.50
N ARG A 104 -2.26 26.02 31.64
CA ARG A 104 -1.34 27.12 31.84
C ARG A 104 -2.06 28.47 31.82
N TYR A 105 -2.90 28.73 30.82
CA TYR A 105 -3.68 29.96 30.67
C TYR A 105 -4.54 30.24 31.90
N LEU A 106 -5.28 29.23 32.39
CA LEU A 106 -6.12 29.36 33.58
C LEU A 106 -5.32 29.74 34.83
N THR A 107 -4.07 29.29 34.92
CA THR A 107 -3.20 29.57 36.08
C THR A 107 -2.48 30.92 35.93
N SER A 108 -1.87 31.16 34.77
CA SER A 108 -0.97 32.29 34.54
C SER A 108 -1.67 33.59 34.11
N VAL A 109 -2.83 33.48 33.46
CA VAL A 109 -3.58 34.65 32.93
C VAL A 109 -4.81 34.93 33.76
N GLU A 110 -5.64 33.91 34.01
CA GLU A 110 -6.86 34.06 34.81
C GLU A 110 -6.59 34.04 36.32
N GLY A 111 -5.38 33.65 36.74
CA GLY A 111 -4.98 33.61 38.15
C GLY A 111 -5.72 32.57 38.98
N LEU A 112 -6.35 31.57 38.35
CA LEU A 112 -7.05 30.49 39.05
C LEU A 112 -6.02 29.59 39.73
N ASP A 113 -6.20 29.38 41.03
CA ASP A 113 -5.39 28.42 41.77
C ASP A 113 -5.55 27.01 41.20
N THR A 114 -4.54 26.19 41.41
CA THR A 114 -4.54 24.79 41.03
C THR A 114 -5.71 24.00 41.60
N SER A 115 -6.22 24.40 42.75
CA SER A 115 -7.35 23.81 43.47
C SER A 115 -8.71 24.37 43.05
N ASP A 116 -8.75 25.35 42.14
CA ASP A 116 -9.99 25.99 41.71
C ASP A 116 -10.98 24.97 41.08
N PRO A 117 -12.25 24.91 41.54
CA PRO A 117 -13.20 23.91 41.07
C PRO A 117 -13.53 23.98 39.56
N LEU A 118 -13.43 25.15 38.94
CA LEU A 118 -13.63 25.28 37.50
C LEU A 118 -12.42 24.73 36.74
N ARG A 119 -11.21 25.13 37.14
CA ARG A 119 -9.95 24.63 36.56
C ARG A 119 -9.86 23.11 36.63
N VAL A 120 -10.09 22.54 37.82
CA VAL A 120 -10.04 21.08 38.04
C VAL A 120 -11.04 20.34 37.16
N ARG A 121 -12.30 20.79 37.10
CA ARG A 121 -13.33 20.15 36.27
C ARG A 121 -12.99 20.24 34.78
N LEU A 122 -12.54 21.39 34.30
CA LEU A 122 -12.24 21.59 32.88
C LEU A 122 -11.03 20.76 32.44
N VAL A 123 -9.92 20.81 33.18
CA VAL A 123 -8.70 20.03 32.85
C VAL A 123 -8.98 18.53 32.94
N SER A 124 -9.74 18.07 33.93
CA SER A 124 -10.15 16.66 34.06
C SER A 124 -11.03 16.20 32.89
N HIS A 125 -12.00 17.03 32.49
CA HIS A 125 -12.85 16.74 31.33
C HIS A 125 -12.03 16.63 30.04
N LEU A 126 -11.16 17.60 29.77
CA LEU A 126 -10.29 17.59 28.58
C LEU A 126 -9.34 16.39 28.60
N SER A 127 -8.78 16.02 29.75
CA SER A 127 -7.91 14.85 29.90
C SER A 127 -8.65 13.56 29.57
N THR A 128 -9.89 13.44 30.04
CA THR A 128 -10.77 12.31 29.74
C THR A 128 -11.09 12.25 28.24
N CYS A 129 -11.37 13.39 27.60
CA CYS A 129 -11.57 13.48 26.16
C CYS A 129 -10.32 13.07 25.36
N ALA A 130 -9.11 13.45 25.82
CA ALA A 130 -7.86 13.04 25.18
C ALA A 130 -7.73 11.51 25.19
N SER A 131 -7.93 10.87 26.34
CA SER A 131 -7.81 9.41 26.47
C SER A 131 -8.88 8.65 25.67
N GLN A 132 -10.11 9.17 25.59
CA GLN A 132 -11.16 8.56 24.76
C GLN A 132 -10.84 8.62 23.27
N ARG A 133 -10.19 9.70 22.81
CA ARG A 133 -9.76 9.85 21.41
C ARG A 133 -8.62 8.91 21.06
N GLU A 134 -7.65 8.76 21.96
CA GLU A 134 -6.54 7.80 21.80
C GLU A 134 -7.04 6.34 21.77
N ALA A 135 -8.10 6.01 22.52
CA ALA A 135 -8.69 4.68 22.52
C ALA A 135 -9.57 4.36 21.29
N ALA A 136 -9.99 5.39 20.55
CA ALA A 136 -10.84 5.26 19.36
C ALA A 136 -10.03 5.30 18.05
N ALA A 137 -8.73 5.58 18.12
CA ALA A 137 -7.78 5.55 17.01
C ALA A 137 -7.14 4.16 16.89
#